data_AF-A0A3D5RQC4-F1
#
_entry.id   AF-A0A3D5RQC4-F1
#
_cell.length_a   1.000
_cell.length_b   1.000
_cell.length_c   1.000
_cell.angle_alpha   90.00
_cell.angle_beta   90.00
_cell.angle_gamma   90.00
#
_symmetry.space_group_name_H-M   'P 1'
#
loop_
_entity.id
_entity.type
_entity.pdbx_description
1 polymer ?
#
loop_
_entity_poly.entity_id
_entity_poly.type
_entity_poly.pdbx_seq_one_letter_code
_entity_poly.pdbx_strand_id
1 'polypeptide(L)'
;LADEEVAPSGKDKTSILVVTKHESGALLDLLAPFKEQDINILQLARHPIPGVKWEYLFLIDVEGHQQEAQVQTALEKVADTVLKVDILGSYPVAVL
;
A
#
# COMPACT_ATOMS: atom_id res chain seq x y z
N LEU A 1 1.81 2.06 -18.22
CA LEU A 1 1.38 3.33 -17.60
C LEU A 1 2.16 3.60 -16.30
N ALA A 2 3.35 3.03 -16.12
CA ALA A 2 4.08 3.01 -14.84
C ALA A 2 5.50 3.58 -14.94
N ASP A 3 5.77 4.45 -15.93
CA ASP A 3 7.14 4.90 -16.26
C ASP A 3 7.35 6.42 -16.17
N GLU A 4 6.42 7.19 -15.58
CA GLU A 4 6.69 8.59 -15.25
C GLU A 4 6.77 8.74 -13.73
N GLU A 5 7.99 9.00 -13.23
CA GLU A 5 8.18 9.52 -11.88
C GLU A 5 7.54 10.90 -11.80
N VAL A 6 6.37 10.96 -11.15
CA VAL A 6 5.70 12.21 -10.84
C VAL A 6 6.28 12.75 -9.54
N ALA A 7 6.62 14.04 -9.51
CA ALA A 7 7.02 14.70 -8.27
C ALA A 7 5.79 14.89 -7.35
N PRO A 8 5.96 14.94 -6.01
CA PRO A 8 4.85 15.15 -5.09
C PRO A 8 4.05 16.42 -5.44
N SER A 9 2.74 16.26 -5.64
CA SER A 9 1.81 17.38 -5.88
C SER A 9 1.28 17.99 -4.57
N GLY A 10 1.51 17.32 -3.45
CA GLY A 10 1.05 17.73 -2.11
C GLY A 10 -0.36 17.22 -1.77
N LYS A 11 -1.07 16.62 -2.73
CA LYS A 11 -2.32 15.87 -2.51
C LYS A 11 -2.30 14.59 -3.34
N ASP A 12 -1.34 13.74 -3.02
CA ASP A 12 -1.13 12.48 -3.71
C ASP A 12 -1.75 11.31 -2.97
N LYS A 13 -1.93 10.22 -3.70
CA LYS A 13 -2.09 8.90 -3.12
C LYS A 13 -1.07 7.95 -3.69
N THR A 14 -0.72 6.94 -2.90
CA THR A 14 0.16 5.85 -3.30
C THR A 14 -0.63 4.56 -3.35
N SER A 15 -0.55 3.88 -4.48
CA SER A 15 -1.18 2.56 -4.67
C SER A 15 -0.14 1.46 -4.52
N ILE A 16 -0.45 0.47 -3.70
CA ILE A 16 0.40 -0.72 -3.50
C ILE A 16 -0.41 -2.00 -3.67
N LEU A 17 0.28 -3.03 -4.15
CA LEU A 17 -0.22 -4.39 -4.20
C LEU A 17 0.53 -5.24 -3.19
N VAL A 18 -0.18 -5.89 -2.28
CA VAL A 18 0.41 -6.63 -1.16
C VAL A 18 -0.09 -8.06 -1.14
N VAL A 19 0.84 -9.02 -1.00
CA VAL A 19 0.54 -10.42 -0.69
C VAL A 19 0.84 -10.67 0.79
N THR A 20 -0.16 -11.08 1.55
CA THR A 20 -0.02 -11.44 2.98
C THR A 20 -0.52 -12.87 3.24
N LYS A 21 -0.07 -13.46 4.36
CA LYS A 21 -0.44 -14.81 4.78
C LYS A 21 -1.91 -14.88 5.22
N HIS A 22 -2.53 -16.05 5.05
CA HIS A 22 -3.81 -16.37 5.67
C HIS A 22 -3.61 -16.85 7.12
N GLU A 23 -3.31 -15.93 8.03
CA GLU A 23 -3.17 -16.22 9.47
C GLU A 23 -3.79 -15.12 10.34
N SER A 24 -4.02 -15.45 11.62
CA SER A 24 -4.57 -14.49 12.57
C SER A 24 -3.60 -13.32 12.75
N GLY A 25 -4.12 -12.10 12.71
CA GLY A 25 -3.31 -10.88 12.86
C GLY A 25 -2.67 -10.36 11.58
N ALA A 26 -2.51 -11.18 10.52
CA ALA A 26 -1.77 -10.79 9.32
C ALA A 26 -2.29 -9.51 8.63
N LEU A 27 -3.60 -9.28 8.61
CA LEU A 27 -4.16 -8.03 8.08
C LEU A 27 -3.95 -6.86 9.06
N LEU A 28 -4.01 -7.10 10.37
CA LEU A 28 -3.74 -6.04 11.35
C LEU A 28 -2.27 -5.59 11.26
N ASP A 29 -1.34 -6.53 11.19
CA ASP A 29 0.09 -6.27 11.08
C ASP A 29 0.42 -5.51 9.78
N LEU A 30 -0.23 -5.86 8.67
CA LEU A 30 -0.16 -5.12 7.41
C LEU A 30 -0.64 -3.66 7.55
N LEU A 31 -1.71 -3.40 8.30
CA LEU A 31 -2.30 -2.06 8.39
C LEU A 31 -1.66 -1.19 9.49
N ALA A 32 -0.94 -1.80 10.44
CA ALA A 32 -0.34 -1.11 11.58
C ALA A 32 0.67 -0.02 11.19
N PRO A 33 1.58 -0.21 10.20
CA PRO A 33 2.53 0.83 9.81
C PRO A 33 1.89 2.14 9.36
N PHE A 34 0.78 2.06 8.61
CA PHE A 34 0.05 3.26 8.17
C PHE A 34 -0.52 4.02 9.36
N LYS A 35 -1.12 3.31 10.33
CA LYS A 35 -1.62 3.92 11.57
C LYS A 35 -0.50 4.57 12.39
N GLU A 36 0.65 3.90 12.52
CA GLU A 36 1.81 4.42 13.27
C GLU A 36 2.42 5.69 12.65
N GLN A 37 2.26 5.87 11.34
CA GLN A 37 2.71 7.04 10.60
C GLN A 37 1.60 8.07 10.36
N ASP A 38 0.42 7.89 10.96
CA ASP A 38 -0.76 8.75 10.78
C ASP A 38 -1.19 8.90 9.30
N ILE A 39 -1.05 7.82 8.52
CA ILE A 39 -1.40 7.76 7.11
C ILE A 39 -2.80 7.19 6.93
N ASN A 40 -3.67 7.95 6.28
CA ASN A 40 -5.02 7.52 5.97
C ASN A 40 -5.04 6.49 4.83
N ILE A 41 -5.93 5.49 4.93
CA ILE A 41 -6.17 4.50 3.89
C ILE A 41 -7.39 4.92 3.09
N LEU A 42 -7.22 5.14 1.80
CA LEU A 42 -8.26 5.57 0.88
C LEU A 42 -9.04 4.39 0.30
N GLN A 43 -8.35 3.28 0.05
CA GLN A 43 -8.96 2.06 -0.49
C GLN A 43 -8.26 0.84 0.07
N LEU A 44 -9.05 -0.16 0.46
CA LEU A 44 -8.57 -1.49 0.82
C LEU A 44 -9.44 -2.52 0.11
N ALA A 45 -8.92 -3.11 -0.96
CA ALA A 45 -9.66 -4.07 -1.77
C ALA A 45 -8.92 -5.41 -1.80
N ARG A 46 -9.63 -6.49 -1.49
CA ARG A 46 -9.11 -7.84 -1.70
C ARG A 46 -9.18 -8.18 -3.19
N HIS A 47 -8.10 -8.69 -3.76
CA HIS A 47 -8.05 -9.19 -5.13
C HIS A 47 -7.97 -10.73 -5.13
N PRO A 48 -8.74 -11.43 -5.98
CA PRO A 48 -8.60 -12.88 -6.12
C PRO A 48 -7.27 -13.23 -6.82
N ILE A 49 -6.58 -14.27 -6.34
CA ILE A 49 -5.49 -14.92 -7.07
C ILE A 49 -5.94 -16.34 -7.43
N PRO A 50 -6.17 -16.66 -8.73
CA PRO A 50 -6.53 -18.01 -9.14
C PRO A 50 -5.41 -19.00 -8.81
N GLY A 51 -5.75 -20.11 -8.14
CA GLY A 51 -4.82 -21.22 -7.89
C GLY A 51 -3.87 -21.05 -6.71
N VAL A 52 -3.80 -19.87 -6.08
CA VAL A 52 -3.02 -19.66 -4.86
C VAL A 52 -3.89 -19.90 -3.63
N LYS A 53 -3.45 -20.81 -2.76
CA LYS A 53 -4.09 -21.12 -1.47
C LYS A 53 -3.28 -20.47 -0.35
N TRP A 54 -3.96 -20.08 0.73
CA TRP A 54 -3.34 -19.55 1.97
C TRP A 54 -2.67 -18.18 1.89
N GLU A 55 -2.86 -17.44 0.82
CA GLU A 55 -2.38 -16.07 0.66
C GLU A 55 -3.54 -15.16 0.27
N TYR A 56 -3.43 -13.89 0.66
CA TYR A 56 -4.33 -12.83 0.26
C TYR A 56 -3.60 -11.74 -0.49
N LEU A 57 -4.18 -11.34 -1.62
CA LEU A 57 -3.76 -10.15 -2.35
C LEU A 57 -4.66 -8.98 -1.96
N PHE A 58 -4.05 -7.88 -1.57
CA PHE A 58 -4.72 -6.62 -1.33
C PHE A 58 -4.18 -5.55 -2.25
N LEU A 59 -5.09 -4.80 -2.88
CA LEU A 59 -4.80 -3.50 -3.46
C LEU A 59 -5.13 -2.46 -2.40
N ILE A 60 -4.15 -1.64 -2.05
CA ILE A 60 -4.28 -0.61 -1.03
C ILE A 60 -3.91 0.74 -1.64
N ASP A 61 -4.79 1.72 -1.49
CA ASP A 61 -4.47 3.13 -1.74
C ASP A 61 -4.34 3.83 -0.40
N VAL A 62 -3.26 4.59 -0.22
CA VAL A 62 -2.99 5.40 0.97
C VAL A 62 -2.76 6.85 0.59
N GLU A 63 -3.06 7.77 1.51
CA GLU A 63 -2.71 9.18 1.35
C GLU A 63 -1.19 9.39 1.38
N GLY A 64 -0.74 10.37 0.60
CA GLY A 64 0.66 10.77 0.51
C GLY A 64 1.40 10.13 -0.66
N HIS A 65 2.53 10.75 -1.00
CA HIS A 65 3.42 10.34 -2.07
C HIS A 65 4.53 9.41 -1.56
N GLN A 66 4.97 8.44 -2.35
CA GLN A 66 6.05 7.51 -2.00
C GLN A 66 7.41 8.19 -1.72
N GLN A 67 7.55 9.48 -2.06
CA GLN A 67 8.76 10.27 -1.79
C GLN A 67 8.66 11.03 -0.45
N GLU A 68 7.51 11.03 0.22
CA GLU A 68 7.38 11.58 1.57
C GLU A 68 7.97 10.63 2.61
N ALA A 69 8.72 11.15 3.57
CA ALA A 69 9.43 10.35 4.57
C ALA A 69 8.50 9.44 5.40
N GLN A 70 7.32 9.94 5.75
CA GLN A 70 6.29 9.18 6.50
C GLN A 70 5.80 7.97 5.69
N VAL A 71 5.56 8.16 4.38
CA VAL A 71 5.07 7.11 3.48
C VAL A 71 6.17 6.08 3.26
N GLN A 72 7.40 6.52 3.01
CA GLN A 72 8.56 5.62 2.89
C GLN A 72 8.71 4.73 4.12
N THR A 73 8.67 5.33 5.32
CA THR A 73 8.78 4.59 6.59
C THR A 73 7.67 3.56 6.76
N ALA A 74 6.42 3.89 6.38
CA ALA A 74 5.32 2.94 6.42
C ALA A 74 5.51 1.80 5.40
N LEU A 75 5.93 2.12 4.17
CA LEU A 75 6.15 1.13 3.11
C LEU A 75 7.28 0.15 3.44
N GLU A 76 8.38 0.63 4.03
CA GLU A 76 9.48 -0.21 4.51
C GLU A 76 8.99 -1.20 5.58
N LYS A 77 8.27 -0.72 6.59
CA LYS A 77 7.67 -1.59 7.63
C LYS A 77 6.66 -2.60 7.07
N VAL A 78 5.89 -2.20 6.05
CA VAL A 78 4.98 -3.13 5.36
C VAL A 78 5.81 -4.21 4.66
N ALA A 79 6.90 -3.85 3.96
CA ALA A 79 7.76 -4.82 3.29
C ALA A 79 8.34 -5.87 4.26
N ASP A 80 8.63 -5.50 5.50
CA ASP A 80 9.14 -6.40 6.54
C ASP A 80 8.09 -7.38 7.10
N THR A 81 6.80 -7.07 6.95
CA THR A 81 5.69 -7.83 7.58
C THR A 81 4.96 -8.76 6.61
N VAL A 82 5.06 -8.52 5.31
CA VAL A 82 4.27 -9.21 4.28
C VAL A 82 5.12 -10.20 3.46
N LEU A 83 4.46 -11.03 2.65
CA LEU A 83 5.17 -11.96 1.75
C LEU A 83 5.73 -11.24 0.53
N LYS A 84 4.98 -10.24 0.02
CA LYS A 84 5.38 -9.42 -1.11
C LYS A 84 4.67 -8.06 -1.06
N VAL A 85 5.38 -7.01 -1.46
CA VAL A 85 4.81 -5.70 -1.75
C VAL A 85 5.33 -5.22 -3.12
N ASP A 86 4.43 -4.78 -3.97
CA ASP A 86 4.75 -4.07 -5.21
C ASP A 86 4.16 -2.65 -5.12
N ILE A 87 5.00 -1.63 -5.25
CA ILE A 87 4.55 -0.24 -5.32
C ILE A 87 4.12 0.04 -6.76
N LEU A 88 2.84 0.36 -6.97
CA LEU A 88 2.29 0.62 -8.30
C LEU A 88 2.52 2.06 -8.76
N GLY A 89 2.82 2.95 -7.80
CA GLY A 89 3.17 4.34 -8.03
C GLY A 89 2.37 5.30 -7.15
N SER A 90 2.78 6.57 -7.21
CA SER A 90 2.11 7.68 -6.55
C SER A 90 1.62 8.68 -7.57
N TYR A 91 0.42 9.22 -7.36
CA TYR A 91 -0.22 10.13 -8.30
C TYR A 91 -1.22 11.04 -7.59
N PRO A 92 -1.52 12.23 -8.15
CA PRO A 92 -2.47 13.16 -7.55
C PRO A 92 -3.84 12.51 -7.36
N VAL A 93 -4.47 12.78 -6.21
CA VAL A 93 -5.87 12.42 -6.01
C VAL A 93 -6.69 13.25 -6.99
N ALA A 94 -7.36 12.60 -7.94
CA ALA A 94 -8.25 13.29 -8.86
C ALA A 94 -9.35 14.00 -8.07
N VAL A 95 -9.34 15.33 -8.12
CA VAL A 95 -10.45 16.15 -7.65
C VAL A 95 -11.52 16.07 -8.73
N LEU A 96 -12.62 15.36 -8.43
CA LEU A 96 -13.84 15.41 -9.25
C LEU A 96 -14.53 16.77 -9.10
#